data_AF-A0A432PE76-F1
#
_entry.id   AF-A0A432PE76-F1
#
_cell.length_a   1.000
_cell.length_b   1.000
_cell.length_c   1.000
_cell.angle_alpha   90.00
_cell.angle_beta   90.00
_cell.angle_gamma   90.00
#
_symmetry.space_group_name_H-M   'P 1'
#
loop_
_entity.id
_entity.type
_entity.pdbx_description
1 polymer ?
#
loop_
_entity_poly.entity_id
_entity_poly.type
_entity_poly.pdbx_seq_one_letter_code
_entity_poly.pdbx_strand_id
1 'polypeptide(L)'
;MVETANGSVADFRDQKARFCAELAALVAAVMSGDLTRRMDADYADPDFCRSAAMLNELIVSIDDNLSDFNRAVAALALGDLQGSMREKHRGAFGQLQRNFNLAVATFRTVLGEQGSDQFTDKATKFRRMLTTFRATEVDFPPRISDEDSRPIPSPAHDLWLKLADALDGLQSDSSKSA
;
A
#
# COMPACT_ATOMS: atom_id res chain seq x y z
N MET A 1 -33.96 -44.08 -29.54
CA MET A 1 -34.47 -42.88 -28.82
C MET A 1 -33.94 -42.85 -27.37
N VAL A 2 -32.63 -43.04 -27.17
CA VAL A 2 -31.98 -43.11 -25.83
C VAL A 2 -30.83 -42.09 -25.69
N GLU A 3 -30.49 -41.37 -26.75
CA GLU A 3 -29.27 -40.56 -26.84
C GLU A 3 -29.39 -39.17 -26.18
N THR A 4 -30.61 -38.63 -26.04
CA THR A 4 -30.84 -37.30 -25.44
C THR A 4 -30.78 -37.29 -23.91
N ALA A 5 -31.04 -38.41 -23.24
CA ALA A 5 -31.01 -38.48 -21.78
C ALA A 5 -29.57 -38.50 -21.21
N ASN A 6 -28.61 -39.05 -21.96
CA ASN A 6 -27.22 -39.17 -21.50
C ASN A 6 -26.43 -37.87 -21.69
N GLY A 7 -26.74 -37.07 -22.72
CA GLY A 7 -26.13 -35.76 -22.97
C GLY A 7 -26.47 -34.72 -21.89
N SER A 8 -27.75 -34.62 -21.50
CA SER A 8 -28.18 -33.65 -20.47
C SER A 8 -27.57 -33.92 -19.08
N VAL A 9 -27.35 -35.18 -18.72
CA VAL A 9 -26.72 -35.56 -17.44
C VAL A 9 -25.20 -35.29 -17.46
N ALA A 10 -24.55 -35.47 -18.61
CA ALA A 10 -23.13 -35.15 -18.79
C ALA A 10 -22.91 -33.63 -18.71
N ASP A 11 -23.70 -32.84 -19.45
CA ASP A 11 -23.60 -31.37 -19.45
C ASP A 11 -23.81 -30.78 -18.05
N PHE A 12 -24.78 -31.29 -17.30
CA PHE A 12 -25.02 -30.85 -15.93
C PHE A 12 -23.84 -31.19 -15.00
N ARG A 13 -23.24 -32.38 -15.14
CA ARG A 13 -22.08 -32.79 -14.34
C ARG A 13 -20.87 -31.90 -14.63
N ASP A 14 -20.66 -31.56 -15.89
CA ASP A 14 -19.56 -30.70 -16.32
C ASP A 14 -19.75 -29.27 -15.82
N GLN A 15 -20.98 -28.73 -15.91
CA GLN A 15 -21.31 -27.42 -15.32
C GLN A 15 -21.11 -27.39 -13.82
N LYS A 16 -21.56 -28.42 -13.10
CA LYS A 16 -21.34 -28.53 -11.66
C LYS A 16 -19.84 -28.56 -11.33
N ALA A 17 -19.05 -29.33 -12.06
CA ALA A 17 -17.60 -29.40 -11.84
C ALA A 17 -16.93 -28.04 -12.06
N ARG A 18 -17.31 -27.34 -13.13
CA ARG A 18 -16.85 -25.97 -13.42
C ARG A 18 -17.23 -25.00 -12.29
N PHE A 19 -18.50 -24.99 -11.88
CA PHE A 19 -18.99 -24.13 -10.80
C PHE A 19 -18.23 -24.36 -9.49
N CYS A 20 -18.03 -25.63 -9.11
CA CYS A 20 -17.26 -25.98 -7.92
C CYS A 20 -15.79 -25.52 -8.00
N ALA A 21 -15.16 -25.64 -9.17
CA ALA A 21 -13.79 -25.19 -9.38
C ALA A 21 -13.67 -23.65 -9.29
N GLU A 22 -14.59 -22.92 -9.91
CA GLU A 22 -14.63 -21.45 -9.83
C GLU A 22 -14.92 -20.97 -8.40
N LEU A 23 -15.85 -21.62 -7.70
CA LEU A 23 -16.14 -21.31 -6.29
C LEU A 23 -14.90 -21.53 -5.41
N ALA A 24 -14.18 -22.64 -5.59
CA ALA A 24 -12.95 -22.91 -4.84
C ALA A 24 -11.88 -21.84 -5.10
N ALA A 25 -11.70 -21.43 -6.36
CA ALA A 25 -10.76 -20.38 -6.74
C ALA A 25 -11.16 -19.01 -6.19
N LEU A 26 -12.47 -18.72 -6.14
CA LEU A 26 -13.01 -17.49 -5.55
C LEU A 26 -12.77 -17.46 -4.04
N VAL A 27 -13.10 -18.55 -3.33
CA VAL A 27 -12.89 -18.64 -1.88
C VAL A 27 -11.41 -18.51 -1.54
N ALA A 28 -10.52 -19.16 -2.29
CA ALA A 28 -9.08 -19.03 -2.09
C ALA A 28 -8.60 -17.58 -2.24
N ALA A 29 -9.12 -16.84 -3.22
CA ALA A 29 -8.82 -15.43 -3.43
C ALA A 29 -9.35 -14.53 -2.30
N VAL A 30 -10.60 -14.75 -1.87
CA VAL A 30 -11.19 -14.00 -0.76
C VAL A 30 -10.41 -14.24 0.54
N MET A 31 -9.98 -15.49 0.79
CA MET A 31 -9.14 -15.82 1.94
C MET A 31 -7.76 -15.17 1.90
N SER A 32 -7.21 -14.90 0.72
CA SER A 32 -5.95 -14.14 0.57
C SER A 32 -6.15 -12.62 0.56
N GLY A 33 -7.39 -12.14 0.69
CA GLY A 33 -7.74 -10.73 0.70
C GLY A 33 -7.99 -10.12 -0.68
N ASP A 34 -7.97 -10.92 -1.76
CA ASP A 34 -8.38 -10.48 -3.08
C ASP A 34 -9.89 -10.55 -3.23
N LEU A 35 -10.54 -9.41 -2.99
CA LEU A 35 -11.98 -9.22 -3.16
C LEU A 35 -12.35 -8.69 -4.55
N THR A 36 -11.42 -8.67 -5.52
CA THR A 36 -11.68 -8.20 -6.89
C THR A 36 -12.13 -9.30 -7.83
N ARG A 37 -11.82 -10.55 -7.49
CA ARG A 37 -12.21 -11.74 -8.27
C ARG A 37 -13.72 -11.98 -8.26
N ARG A 38 -14.23 -12.48 -9.39
CA ARG A 38 -15.64 -12.79 -9.60
C ARG A 38 -15.76 -14.17 -10.25
N MET A 39 -16.85 -14.87 -9.98
CA MET A 39 -17.24 -16.08 -10.72
C MET A 39 -17.81 -15.67 -12.07
N ASP A 40 -17.57 -16.49 -13.09
CA ASP A 40 -18.30 -16.39 -14.35
C ASP A 40 -19.75 -16.81 -14.09
N ALA A 41 -20.72 -16.08 -14.61
CA ALA A 41 -22.15 -16.35 -14.40
C ALA A 41 -22.81 -16.92 -15.68
N ASP A 42 -22.00 -17.40 -16.63
CA ASP A 42 -22.46 -18.01 -17.87
C ASP A 42 -22.53 -19.55 -17.74
N TYR A 43 -23.57 -20.03 -17.07
CA TYR A 43 -23.95 -21.44 -17.02
C TYR A 43 -25.24 -21.66 -17.81
N ALA A 44 -25.44 -22.86 -18.35
CA ALA A 44 -26.73 -23.16 -18.99
C ALA A 44 -27.83 -23.38 -17.94
N ASP A 45 -27.46 -23.83 -16.74
CA ASP A 45 -28.38 -23.95 -15.61
C ASP A 45 -28.58 -22.58 -14.91
N PRO A 46 -29.82 -22.06 -14.88
CA PRO A 46 -30.12 -20.76 -14.27
C PRO A 46 -29.86 -20.72 -12.76
N ASP A 47 -29.87 -21.86 -12.05
CA ASP A 47 -29.59 -21.91 -10.62
C ASP A 47 -28.10 -21.70 -10.33
N PHE A 48 -27.20 -22.19 -11.20
CA PHE A 48 -25.77 -21.88 -11.11
C PHE A 48 -25.50 -20.40 -11.40
N CYS A 49 -26.13 -19.82 -12.44
CA CYS A 49 -26.00 -18.40 -12.74
C CYS A 49 -26.44 -17.53 -11.55
N ARG A 50 -27.59 -17.85 -10.95
CA ARG A 50 -28.11 -17.14 -9.79
C ARG A 50 -27.17 -17.26 -8.58
N SER A 51 -26.64 -18.45 -8.35
CA SER A 51 -25.70 -18.70 -7.24
C SER A 51 -24.40 -17.92 -7.43
N ALA A 52 -23.82 -17.92 -8.63
CA ALA A 52 -22.63 -17.16 -8.98
C ALA A 52 -22.87 -15.64 -8.82
N ALA A 53 -24.01 -15.13 -9.28
CA ALA A 53 -24.39 -13.74 -9.11
C ALA A 53 -24.50 -13.34 -7.62
N MET A 54 -25.17 -14.15 -6.81
CA MET A 54 -25.32 -13.87 -5.37
C MET A 54 -23.98 -13.89 -4.62
N LEU A 55 -23.07 -14.79 -4.99
CA LEU A 55 -21.71 -14.81 -4.44
C LEU A 55 -20.89 -13.58 -4.84
N ASN A 56 -21.01 -13.16 -6.10
CA ASN A 56 -20.38 -11.94 -6.59
C ASN A 56 -20.91 -10.70 -5.84
N GLU A 57 -22.22 -10.59 -5.65
CA GLU A 57 -22.84 -9.51 -4.87
C GLU A 57 -22.38 -9.48 -3.40
N LEU A 58 -22.27 -10.66 -2.78
CA LEU A 58 -21.75 -10.77 -1.41
C LEU A 58 -20.32 -10.22 -1.31
N ILE A 59 -19.44 -10.58 -2.24
CA ILE A 59 -18.05 -10.12 -2.25
C ILE A 59 -17.98 -8.61 -2.51
N VAL A 60 -18.75 -8.09 -3.46
CA VAL A 60 -18.83 -6.63 -3.72
C VAL A 60 -19.25 -5.89 -2.46
N SER A 61 -20.26 -6.39 -1.75
CA SER A 61 -20.70 -5.79 -0.50
C SER A 61 -19.58 -5.78 0.54
N ILE A 62 -18.85 -6.89 0.72
CA ILE A 62 -17.72 -6.94 1.67
C ILE A 62 -16.61 -5.97 1.25
N ASP A 63 -16.24 -5.94 -0.02
CA ASP A 63 -15.22 -5.06 -0.59
C ASP A 63 -15.55 -3.58 -0.37
N ASP A 64 -16.78 -3.17 -0.69
CA ASP A 64 -17.25 -1.80 -0.50
C ASP A 64 -17.19 -1.38 0.98
N ASN A 65 -17.65 -2.24 1.88
CA ASN A 65 -17.63 -1.96 3.32
C ASN A 65 -16.20 -1.85 3.86
N LEU A 66 -15.29 -2.74 3.42
CA LEU A 66 -13.90 -2.73 3.84
C LEU A 66 -13.13 -1.54 3.25
N SER A 67 -13.42 -1.17 2.00
CA SER A 67 -12.86 0.00 1.31
C SER A 67 -13.19 1.30 2.05
N ASP A 68 -14.44 1.46 2.50
CA ASP A 68 -14.83 2.64 3.30
C ASP A 68 -14.10 2.70 4.65
N PHE A 69 -13.91 1.56 5.31
CA PHE A 69 -13.14 1.48 6.54
C PHE A 69 -11.67 1.81 6.31
N ASN A 70 -11.04 1.22 5.28
CA ASN A 70 -9.67 1.52 4.88
C ASN A 70 -9.48 3.00 4.56
N ARG A 71 -10.44 3.62 3.85
CA ARG A 71 -10.40 5.07 3.58
C ARG A 71 -10.44 5.88 4.87
N ALA A 72 -11.29 5.51 5.84
CA ALA A 72 -11.39 6.22 7.10
C ALA A 72 -10.13 6.08 7.97
N VAL A 73 -9.57 4.88 8.05
CA VAL A 73 -8.31 4.62 8.76
C VAL A 73 -7.14 5.33 8.07
N ALA A 74 -7.09 5.33 6.75
CA ALA A 74 -6.07 6.07 6.00
C ALA A 74 -6.16 7.57 6.26
N ALA A 75 -7.37 8.16 6.28
CA ALA A 75 -7.57 9.56 6.64
C ALA A 75 -7.05 9.85 8.07
N LEU A 76 -7.41 9.00 9.04
CA LEU A 76 -6.92 9.11 10.41
C LEU A 76 -5.38 9.04 10.49
N ALA A 77 -4.76 8.12 9.76
CA ALA A 77 -3.30 7.99 9.69
C ALA A 77 -2.62 9.22 9.05
N LEU A 78 -3.34 9.95 8.20
CA LEU A 78 -2.91 11.22 7.62
C LEU A 78 -3.11 12.42 8.56
N GLY A 79 -3.58 12.19 9.78
CA GLY A 79 -3.85 13.24 10.74
C GLY A 79 -5.25 13.82 10.62
N ASP A 80 -6.08 13.36 9.69
CA ASP A 80 -7.45 13.83 9.56
C ASP A 80 -8.30 13.25 10.69
N LEU A 81 -8.32 13.99 11.79
CA LEU A 81 -9.21 13.71 12.88
C LEU A 81 -10.63 14.15 12.57
N GLN A 82 -10.91 15.00 11.57
CA GLN A 82 -12.25 15.52 11.26
C GLN A 82 -13.13 14.53 10.48
N GLY A 83 -12.51 13.57 9.81
CA GLY A 83 -13.19 12.47 9.13
C GLY A 83 -14.07 11.63 10.05
N SER A 84 -15.20 11.17 9.51
CA SER A 84 -16.05 10.14 10.12
C SER A 84 -16.56 9.19 9.04
N MET A 85 -16.89 7.96 9.44
CA MET A 85 -17.56 7.03 8.54
C MET A 85 -19.06 7.36 8.49
N ARG A 86 -19.62 7.47 7.28
CA ARG A 86 -21.05 7.77 7.03
C ARG A 86 -21.96 6.63 7.54
N GLU A 87 -23.11 6.99 8.11
CA GLU A 87 -24.14 6.05 8.61
C GLU A 87 -24.89 5.35 7.48
N LYS A 88 -24.21 4.42 6.82
CA LYS A 88 -24.82 3.51 5.82
C LYS A 88 -24.62 2.03 6.16
N HIS A 89 -23.74 1.71 7.10
CA HIS A 89 -23.37 0.34 7.42
C HIS A 89 -24.31 -0.27 8.46
N ARG A 90 -24.68 -1.54 8.29
CA ARG A 90 -25.56 -2.28 9.21
C ARG A 90 -24.83 -3.50 9.80
N GLY A 91 -25.41 -4.09 10.84
CA GLY A 91 -24.86 -5.28 11.49
C GLY A 91 -23.43 -5.09 12.00
N ALA A 92 -22.55 -6.06 11.72
CA ALA A 92 -21.15 -6.03 12.15
C ALA A 92 -20.38 -4.82 11.60
N PHE A 93 -20.57 -4.46 10.33
CA PHE A 93 -19.95 -3.27 9.74
C PHE A 93 -20.45 -1.97 10.38
N GLY A 94 -21.74 -1.92 10.74
CA GLY A 94 -22.29 -0.80 11.51
C GLY A 94 -21.68 -0.67 12.91
N GLN A 95 -21.37 -1.78 13.58
CA GLN A 95 -20.65 -1.75 14.86
C GLN A 95 -19.22 -1.26 14.68
N LEU A 96 -18.52 -1.72 13.63
CA LEU A 96 -17.17 -1.26 13.30
C LEU A 96 -17.15 0.25 13.05
N GLN A 97 -18.13 0.75 12.30
CA GLN A 97 -18.34 2.17 12.03
C GLN A 97 -18.50 2.98 13.33
N ARG A 98 -19.37 2.54 14.24
CA ARG A 98 -19.59 3.21 15.53
C ARG A 98 -18.33 3.24 16.38
N ASN A 99 -17.62 2.11 16.46
CA ASN A 99 -16.37 2.01 17.23
C ASN A 99 -15.29 2.94 16.67
N PHE A 100 -15.15 3.01 15.34
CA PHE A 100 -14.20 3.91 14.69
C PHE A 100 -14.54 5.38 14.98
N ASN A 101 -15.80 5.78 14.76
CA ASN A 101 -16.24 7.16 15.01
C ASN A 101 -16.06 7.55 16.49
N LEU A 102 -16.33 6.63 17.42
CA LEU A 102 -16.08 6.85 18.86
C LEU A 102 -14.59 7.03 19.17
N ALA A 103 -13.70 6.25 18.55
CA ALA A 103 -12.26 6.38 18.73
C ALA A 103 -11.77 7.77 18.25
N VAL A 104 -12.21 8.20 17.06
CA VAL A 104 -11.89 9.53 16.53
C VAL A 104 -12.40 10.64 17.46
N ALA A 105 -13.65 10.55 17.92
CA ALA A 105 -14.21 11.52 18.86
C ALA A 105 -13.46 11.55 20.21
N THR A 106 -13.00 10.40 20.68
CA THR A 106 -12.19 10.28 21.90
C THR A 106 -10.84 10.97 21.71
N PHE A 107 -10.16 10.74 20.58
CA PHE A 107 -8.91 11.43 20.27
C PHE A 107 -9.08 12.95 20.23
N ARG A 108 -10.11 13.46 19.56
CA ARG A 108 -10.41 14.90 19.54
C ARG A 108 -10.62 15.46 20.94
N THR A 109 -11.39 14.74 21.76
CA THR A 109 -11.69 15.15 23.14
C THR A 109 -10.43 15.20 24.00
N VAL A 110 -9.57 14.18 23.93
CA VAL A 110 -8.35 14.08 24.73
C VAL A 110 -7.29 15.09 24.30
N LEU A 111 -7.12 15.30 22.99
CA LEU A 111 -6.15 16.25 22.45
C LEU A 111 -6.62 17.70 22.56
N GLY A 112 -7.93 17.93 22.66
CA GLY A 112 -8.53 19.24 22.49
C GLY A 112 -8.30 19.80 21.09
N GLU A 113 -8.75 21.04 20.86
CA GLU A 113 -8.62 21.74 19.57
C GLU A 113 -7.14 21.91 19.18
N GLN A 114 -6.34 22.50 20.07
CA GLN A 114 -4.92 22.75 19.81
C GLN A 114 -4.10 21.48 19.59
N GLY A 115 -4.39 20.40 20.32
CA GLY A 115 -3.67 19.14 20.14
C GLY A 115 -4.07 18.44 18.83
N SER A 116 -5.32 18.57 18.40
CA SER A 116 -5.80 18.02 17.13
C SER A 116 -5.14 18.73 15.93
N ASP A 117 -4.99 20.05 16.00
CA ASP A 117 -4.29 20.82 14.96
C ASP A 117 -2.81 20.45 14.90
N GLN A 118 -2.14 20.38 16.05
CA GLN A 118 -0.74 19.95 16.12
C GLN A 118 -0.52 18.53 15.62
N PHE A 119 -1.47 17.62 15.86
CA PHE A 119 -1.42 16.25 15.34
C PHE A 119 -1.47 16.23 13.81
N THR A 120 -2.39 17.00 13.23
CA THR A 120 -2.55 17.15 11.78
C THR A 120 -1.29 17.73 11.12
N ASP A 121 -0.71 18.77 11.73
CA ASP A 121 0.53 19.41 11.27
C ASP A 121 1.71 18.44 11.31
N LYS A 122 1.88 17.71 12.42
CA LYS A 122 2.95 16.73 12.58
C LYS A 122 2.80 15.58 11.58
N ALA A 123 1.60 15.05 11.37
CA ALA A 123 1.32 14.02 10.37
C ALA A 123 1.67 14.51 8.95
N THR A 124 1.29 15.74 8.61
CA THR A 124 1.61 16.36 7.32
C THR A 124 3.13 16.52 7.12
N LYS A 125 3.84 16.99 8.15
CA LYS A 125 5.30 17.14 8.12
C LYS A 125 5.99 15.79 7.95
N PHE A 126 5.55 14.77 8.69
CA PHE A 126 6.08 13.42 8.61
C PHE A 126 5.90 12.82 7.21
N ARG A 127 4.71 12.97 6.59
CA ARG A 127 4.47 12.54 5.21
C ARG A 127 5.40 13.23 4.22
N ARG A 128 5.60 14.54 4.34
CA ARG A 128 6.54 15.29 3.46
C ARG A 128 7.96 14.75 3.57
N MET A 129 8.37 14.36 4.78
CA MET A 129 9.66 13.73 5.02
C MET A 129 9.74 12.36 4.32
N LEU A 130 8.73 11.49 4.47
CA LEU A 130 8.67 10.19 3.79
C LEU A 130 8.71 10.30 2.25
N THR A 131 8.01 11.27 1.67
CA THR A 131 8.05 11.50 0.21
C THR A 131 9.40 12.02 -0.26
N THR A 132 10.08 12.84 0.56
CA THR A 132 11.42 13.35 0.23
C THR A 132 12.43 12.20 0.24
N PHE A 133 12.40 11.32 1.23
CA PHE A 133 13.30 10.15 1.27
C PHE A 133 13.12 9.22 0.08
N ARG A 134 11.87 8.94 -0.32
CA ARG A 134 11.60 8.06 -1.47
C ARG A 134 12.02 8.68 -2.80
N ALA A 135 12.02 10.01 -2.91
CA ALA A 135 12.49 10.71 -4.10
C ALA A 135 14.03 10.64 -4.24
N THR A 136 14.77 10.56 -3.14
CA THR A 136 16.24 10.47 -3.15
C THR A 136 16.77 9.08 -3.57
N GLU A 137 15.91 8.06 -3.68
CA GLU A 137 16.31 6.70 -4.11
C GLU A 137 16.24 6.48 -5.63
N VAL A 138 15.72 7.42 -6.44
CA VAL A 138 15.41 7.17 -7.87
C VAL A 138 16.29 7.93 -8.87
N ASP A 139 17.37 8.61 -8.45
CA ASP A 139 18.27 9.29 -9.40
C ASP A 139 19.77 9.12 -9.13
N PHE A 140 20.16 7.90 -8.74
CA PHE A 140 21.55 7.47 -8.86
C PHE A 140 21.59 6.30 -9.84
N PRO A 141 21.75 6.55 -11.16
CA PRO A 141 22.14 5.46 -12.05
C PRO A 141 23.42 4.82 -11.48
N PRO A 142 23.54 3.48 -11.46
CA PRO A 142 24.77 2.83 -11.03
C PRO A 142 25.89 3.34 -11.93
N ARG A 143 26.80 4.15 -11.38
CA ARG A 143 28.03 4.49 -12.07
C ARG A 143 28.86 3.22 -12.15
N ILE A 144 28.76 2.53 -13.28
CA ILE A 144 29.77 1.58 -13.69
C ILE A 144 31.02 2.43 -13.92
N SER A 145 32.04 2.23 -13.10
CA SER A 145 33.34 2.88 -13.30
C SER A 145 33.90 2.39 -14.63
N ASP A 146 33.84 3.22 -15.67
CA ASP A 146 34.66 3.01 -16.86
C ASP A 146 36.14 3.11 -16.43
N GLU A 147 36.96 2.19 -16.94
CA GLU A 147 38.36 1.93 -16.55
C GLU A 147 39.32 3.12 -16.79
N ASP A 148 38.82 4.24 -17.33
CA ASP A 148 39.54 5.50 -17.55
C ASP A 148 39.12 6.65 -16.60
N SER A 149 38.25 6.34 -15.62
CA SER A 149 37.80 7.31 -14.62
C SER A 149 38.90 7.62 -13.61
N ARG A 150 39.61 8.73 -13.80
CA ARG A 150 40.54 9.24 -12.78
C ARG A 150 39.78 9.46 -11.47
N PRO A 151 40.33 9.06 -10.31
CA PRO A 151 39.69 9.30 -9.02
C PRO A 151 39.46 10.80 -8.86
N ILE A 152 38.21 11.19 -8.58
CA ILE A 152 37.89 12.57 -8.22
C ILE A 152 38.51 12.79 -6.83
N PRO A 153 39.48 13.71 -6.67
CA PRO A 153 40.08 13.94 -5.38
C PRO A 153 38.99 14.38 -4.39
N SER A 154 38.91 13.70 -3.26
CA SER A 154 37.99 14.14 -2.21
C SER A 154 38.48 15.48 -1.68
N PRO A 155 37.59 16.44 -1.37
CA PRO A 155 37.98 17.73 -0.79
C PRO A 155 38.85 17.60 0.47
N ALA A 156 38.68 16.49 1.21
CA ALA A 156 39.50 16.17 2.36
C ALA A 156 40.95 15.84 1.97
N HIS A 157 41.18 15.10 0.89
CA HIS A 157 42.52 14.76 0.41
C HIS A 157 43.29 16.01 -0.09
N ASP A 158 42.61 16.91 -0.79
CA ASP A 158 43.22 18.18 -1.25
C ASP A 158 43.63 19.10 -0.11
N LEU A 159 42.86 19.11 0.98
CA LEU A 159 43.23 19.83 2.20
C LEU A 159 44.48 19.24 2.85
N TRP A 160 44.59 17.91 2.89
CA TRP A 160 45.78 17.24 3.42
C TRP A 160 47.02 17.52 2.59
N LEU A 161 46.92 17.51 1.25
CA LEU A 161 48.04 17.85 0.37
C LEU A 161 48.49 19.30 0.56
N LYS A 162 47.56 20.26 0.61
CA LYS A 162 47.90 21.67 0.84
C LYS A 162 48.54 21.91 2.20
N LEU A 163 48.08 21.19 3.23
CA LEU A 163 48.67 21.28 4.56
C LEU A 163 50.08 20.70 4.61
N ALA A 164 50.31 19.56 3.94
CA ALA A 164 51.63 18.94 3.86
C ALA A 164 52.64 19.86 3.14
N ASP A 165 52.24 20.47 2.02
CA ASP A 165 53.08 21.40 1.24
C ASP A 165 53.43 22.67 2.05
N ALA A 166 52.47 23.20 2.81
CA ALA A 166 52.69 24.34 3.69
C ALA A 166 53.65 24.04 4.85
N LEU A 167 53.63 22.80 5.37
CA LEU A 167 54.54 22.37 6.45
C LEU A 167 55.95 22.11 5.94
N ASP A 168 56.10 21.57 4.73
CA ASP A 168 57.41 21.28 4.13
C ASP A 168 58.13 22.58 3.71
N GLY A 169 57.39 23.56 3.18
CA GLY A 169 57.91 24.89 2.86
C GLY A 169 58.51 25.63 4.07
N LEU A 170 57.93 25.47 5.26
CA LEU A 170 58.41 26.09 6.50
C LEU A 170 59.74 25.51 7.01
N GLN A 171 60.08 24.25 6.68
CA GLN A 171 61.38 23.69 7.06
C GLN A 171 62.50 24.17 6.12
N SER A 172 62.18 24.39 4.84
CA SER A 172 63.15 24.84 3.84
C SER A 172 63.67 26.26 4.09
N ASP A 173 62.82 27.15 4.62
CA ASP A 173 63.18 28.55 4.90
C ASP A 173 64.10 28.71 6.11
N SER A 174 64.11 27.74 7.03
CA SER A 174 65.03 27.72 8.18
C SER A 174 66.50 27.42 7.82
N SER A 175 66.75 26.93 6.60
CA SER A 175 68.09 26.54 6.11
C SER A 175 68.81 27.62 5.31
N LYS A 176 68.15 28.75 5.01
CA LYS A 176 68.68 29.83 4.14
C LYS A 176 69.11 31.10 4.87
N SER A 177 69.08 31.11 6.20
CA SER A 177 69.48 32.28 7.02
C SER A 177 70.59 31.97 8.03
N ALA A 178 71.57 31.16 7.65
CA ALA A 178 72.86 31.04 8.34
C ALA A 178 73.98 31.69 7.51
#